data_AF-A0A9X2L677-F1
#
_entry.id   AF-A0A9X2L677-F1
#
_cell.length_a   1.000
_cell.length_b   1.000
_cell.length_c   1.000
_cell.angle_alpha   90.00
_cell.angle_beta   90.00
_cell.angle_gamma   90.00
#
_symmetry.space_group_name_H-M   'P 1'
#
loop_
_entity.id
_entity.type
_entity.pdbx_description
1 polymer ?
#
loop_
_entity_poly.entity_id
_entity_poly.type
_entity_poly.pdbx_seq_one_letter_code
_entity_poly.pdbx_strand_id
1 'polypeptide(L)'
;MTETDQDQPEAIPMTSDGIPLVVNGRKLTEVEVQALREAKARRDRIDARADVPKEKGGADRDTEPTRYLDWELKGRAVDFS
;
A
#
# COMPACT_ATOMS: atom_id res chain seq x y z
N MET A 1 -26.88 15.59 -31.52
CA MET A 1 -27.25 15.05 -30.19
C MET A 1 -27.45 13.56 -30.38
N THR A 2 -26.64 12.65 -29.87
CA THR A 2 -25.82 12.62 -28.65
C THR A 2 -24.59 11.75 -28.95
N GLU A 3 -23.37 12.27 -28.81
CA GLU A 3 -22.50 12.00 -27.66
C GLU A 3 -22.52 10.52 -27.25
N THR A 4 -21.50 9.78 -27.68
CA THR A 4 -21.15 8.49 -27.08
C THR A 4 -19.73 8.63 -26.57
N ASP A 5 -19.63 9.26 -25.40
CA ASP A 5 -18.50 9.14 -24.50
C ASP A 5 -18.43 7.67 -24.04
N GLN A 6 -17.50 6.91 -24.60
CA GLN A 6 -17.14 5.57 -24.12
C GLN A 6 -15.78 5.69 -23.44
N ASP A 7 -15.75 6.33 -22.27
CA ASP A 7 -14.63 6.24 -21.34
C ASP A 7 -14.71 4.87 -20.64
N GLN A 8 -14.36 3.81 -21.36
CA GLN A 8 -14.14 2.51 -20.74
C GLN A 8 -12.77 2.55 -20.08
N PRO A 9 -12.65 2.28 -18.77
CA PRO A 9 -11.35 2.27 -18.12
C PRO A 9 -10.51 1.17 -18.76
N GLU A 10 -9.45 1.57 -19.47
CA GLU A 10 -8.51 0.64 -20.07
C GLU A 10 -8.08 -0.38 -19.02
N ALA A 11 -8.31 -1.66 -19.30
CA ALA A 11 -7.98 -2.73 -18.36
C ALA A 11 -6.49 -2.63 -18.01
N ILE A 12 -6.19 -2.43 -16.73
CA ILE A 12 -4.81 -2.27 -16.27
C ILE A 12 -4.06 -3.55 -16.67
N PRO A 13 -2.92 -3.46 -17.37
CA PRO A 13 -2.15 -4.64 -17.72
C PRO A 13 -1.67 -5.32 -16.44
N MET A 14 -1.98 -6.61 -16.27
CA MET A 14 -1.66 -7.41 -15.09
C MET A 14 -0.84 -8.65 -15.50
N THR A 15 -0.04 -9.16 -14.57
CA THR A 15 0.60 -10.47 -14.69
C THR A 15 -0.40 -11.60 -14.39
N SER A 16 -0.07 -12.85 -14.75
CA SER A 16 -0.92 -14.04 -14.50
C SER A 16 -1.34 -14.18 -13.03
N ASP A 17 -0.47 -13.73 -12.13
CA ASP A 17 -0.63 -13.82 -10.67
C ASP A 17 -1.43 -12.65 -10.08
N GLY A 18 -2.04 -11.81 -10.93
CA GLY A 18 -2.87 -10.68 -10.51
C GLY A 18 -2.11 -9.43 -10.03
N ILE A 19 -0.82 -9.32 -10.35
CA ILE A 19 0.00 -8.15 -10.02
C ILE A 19 -0.09 -7.12 -11.14
N PRO A 20 -0.41 -5.85 -10.87
CA PRO A 20 -0.46 -4.81 -11.88
C PRO A 20 0.94 -4.54 -12.44
N LEU A 21 1.03 -4.31 -13.75
CA LEU A 21 2.25 -3.88 -14.44
C LEU A 21 2.33 -2.36 -14.59
N VAL A 22 1.20 -1.67 -14.44
CA VAL A 22 1.10 -0.21 -14.48
C VAL A 22 0.30 0.26 -13.26
N VAL A 23 0.81 1.26 -12.56
CA VAL A 23 0.15 1.90 -11.42
C VAL A 23 0.26 3.41 -11.60
N ASN A 24 -0.88 4.12 -11.55
CA ASN A 24 -0.95 5.57 -11.75
C ASN A 24 -0.29 6.05 -13.06
N GLY A 25 -0.48 5.32 -14.15
CA GLY A 25 0.12 5.62 -15.45
C GLY A 25 1.63 5.32 -15.55
N ARG A 26 2.27 4.85 -14.47
CA ARG A 26 3.68 4.47 -14.45
C ARG A 26 3.84 2.96 -14.62
N LYS A 27 4.66 2.54 -15.58
CA LYS A 27 5.04 1.14 -15.75
C LYS A 27 5.99 0.71 -14.63
N LEU A 28 5.68 -0.42 -13.99
CA LEU A 28 6.52 -1.01 -12.96
C LEU A 28 7.72 -1.72 -13.58
N THR A 29 8.85 -1.63 -12.88
CA THR A 29 10.04 -2.45 -13.12
C THR A 29 9.83 -3.88 -12.66
N GLU A 30 10.67 -4.81 -13.12
CA GLU A 30 10.61 -6.22 -12.70
C GLU A 30 10.81 -6.36 -11.18
N VAL A 31 11.69 -5.55 -10.60
CA VAL A 31 11.96 -5.52 -9.15
C VAL A 31 10.71 -5.09 -8.38
N GLU A 32 9.99 -4.08 -8.84
CA GLU A 32 8.74 -3.62 -8.20
C GLU A 32 7.64 -4.68 -8.29
N VAL A 33 7.49 -5.35 -9.43
CA VAL A 33 6.53 -6.46 -9.59
C VAL A 33 6.88 -7.61 -8.65
N GLN A 34 8.16 -7.95 -8.50
CA GLN A 34 8.61 -9.00 -7.59
C GLN A 34 8.37 -8.62 -6.11
N ALA A 35 8.62 -7.38 -5.73
CA ALA A 35 8.33 -6.89 -4.38
C ALA A 35 6.83 -6.97 -4.04
N LEU A 36 5.95 -6.63 -4.99
CA LEU A 36 4.50 -6.81 -4.86
C LEU A 36 4.11 -8.28 -4.72
N ARG A 37 4.79 -9.19 -5.43
CA ARG A 37 4.55 -10.64 -5.34
C ARG A 37 4.86 -11.17 -3.95
N GLU A 38 5.98 -10.75 -3.38
CA GLU A 38 6.36 -11.12 -2.01
C GLU A 38 5.42 -10.54 -0.96
N ALA A 39 4.99 -9.28 -1.14
CA ALA A 39 4.00 -8.65 -0.29
C ALA A 39 2.68 -9.41 -0.30
N LYS A 40 2.20 -9.81 -1.49
CA LYS A 40 1.01 -10.65 -1.63
C LYS A 40 1.19 -12.00 -0.93
N ALA A 41 2.29 -12.72 -1.18
CA ALA A 41 2.56 -14.00 -0.52
C ALA A 41 2.68 -13.88 1.01
N ARG A 42 3.13 -12.75 1.54
CA ARG A 42 3.12 -12.47 2.98
C ARG A 42 1.70 -12.26 3.51
N ARG A 43 0.88 -11.49 2.80
CA ARG A 43 -0.54 -11.29 3.14
C ARG A 43 -1.28 -12.62 3.15
N ASP A 44 -1.15 -13.43 2.09
CA ASP A 44 -1.82 -14.72 1.97
C ASP A 44 -1.43 -15.67 3.14
N ARG A 45 -0.17 -15.61 3.62
CA ARG A 45 0.27 -16.36 4.81
C ARG A 45 -0.31 -15.84 6.13
N ILE A 46 -0.55 -14.54 6.24
CA ILE A 46 -1.19 -13.94 7.42
C ILE A 46 -2.68 -14.30 7.41
N ASP A 47 -3.33 -14.16 6.26
CA ASP A 47 -4.75 -14.46 6.08
C ASP A 47 -5.03 -15.97 6.28
N ALA A 48 -4.10 -16.86 5.88
CA ALA A 48 -4.18 -18.28 6.20
C ALA A 48 -4.07 -18.58 7.71
N ARG A 49 -3.52 -17.65 8.50
CA ARG A 49 -3.42 -17.73 9.97
C ARG A 49 -4.54 -16.98 10.68
N ALA A 50 -5.57 -16.51 9.96
CA ALA A 50 -6.57 -15.52 10.42
C ALA A 50 -7.52 -15.95 11.56
N ASP A 51 -7.21 -17.00 12.31
CA ASP A 51 -7.85 -17.26 13.61
C ASP A 51 -7.12 -16.48 14.72
N VAL A 52 -6.97 -15.17 14.53
CA VAL A 52 -6.40 -14.26 15.53
C VAL A 52 -7.55 -13.52 16.19
N PRO A 53 -7.75 -13.64 17.52
CA PRO A 53 -8.76 -12.87 18.23
C PRO A 53 -8.59 -11.38 17.95
N LYS A 54 -9.71 -10.68 17.74
CA LYS A 54 -9.68 -9.21 17.66
C LYS A 54 -9.07 -8.67 18.95
N GLU A 55 -8.02 -7.88 18.81
CA GLU A 55 -7.43 -7.15 19.93
C GLU A 55 -8.49 -6.23 20.53
N LYS A 56 -8.71 -6.35 21.84
CA LYS A 56 -9.62 -5.49 22.61
C LYS A 56 -8.76 -4.68 23.58
N GLY A 57 -8.86 -3.35 23.51
CA GLY A 57 -8.02 -2.47 24.34
C GLY A 57 -6.56 -2.43 23.88
N GLY A 58 -6.32 -2.56 22.56
CA GLY A 58 -5.00 -2.28 22.01
C GLY A 58 -4.54 -0.88 22.39
N ALA A 59 -3.22 -0.63 22.32
CA ALA A 59 -2.62 0.60 22.80
C ALA A 59 -3.50 1.80 22.39
N ASP A 60 -3.95 2.58 23.38
CA ASP A 60 -4.57 3.87 23.13
C ASP A 60 -3.72 4.56 22.06
N ARG A 61 -4.38 5.22 21.11
CA ARG A 61 -3.79 5.83 19.91
C ARG A 61 -2.64 6.82 20.18
N ASP A 62 -2.22 6.97 21.42
CA ASP A 62 -0.97 7.55 21.85
C ASP A 62 0.17 6.55 21.69
N THR A 63 0.42 6.15 20.43
CA THR A 63 1.82 6.09 20.01
C THR A 63 2.33 7.51 20.16
N GLU A 64 2.82 7.86 21.36
CA GLU A 64 3.45 9.14 21.64
C GLU A 64 4.32 9.49 20.42
N PRO A 65 3.92 10.49 19.61
CA PRO A 65 4.72 10.90 18.48
C PRO A 65 6.06 11.41 19.01
N THR A 66 6.09 11.99 20.19
CA THR A 66 7.29 12.30 20.97
C THR A 66 8.21 11.11 21.29
N ARG A 67 7.78 9.86 21.11
CA ARG A 67 8.67 8.69 21.11
C ARG A 67 9.10 8.22 19.71
N TYR A 68 8.40 8.55 18.61
CA TYR A 68 8.73 8.06 17.26
C TYR A 68 8.34 8.96 16.05
N LEU A 69 8.05 10.24 16.23
CA LEU A 69 7.44 11.18 15.26
C LEU A 69 7.59 12.65 15.69
N ASP A 70 8.66 13.02 16.39
CA ASP A 70 9.14 14.39 16.19
C ASP A 70 10.07 14.32 14.97
N TRP A 71 9.52 14.57 13.78
CA TRP A 71 10.33 15.08 12.67
C TRP A 71 10.90 16.44 13.02
N GLU A 72 10.41 17.08 14.09
CA GLU A 72 11.21 18.08 14.77
C GLU A 72 12.24 17.42 15.69
N LEU A 73 13.47 17.91 15.67
CA LEU A 73 14.41 17.60 16.73
C LEU A 73 14.67 18.89 17.48
N LYS A 74 14.00 19.04 18.63
CA LYS A 74 14.09 20.25 19.47
C LYS A 74 13.49 21.49 18.79
N GLY A 75 12.29 21.35 18.20
CA GLY A 75 11.58 22.47 17.57
C GLY A 75 12.12 22.87 16.19
N ARG A 76 12.80 21.95 15.50
CA ARG A 76 13.27 22.15 14.13
C ARG A 76 12.86 20.98 13.26
N ALA A 77 11.93 21.21 12.34
CA ALA A 77 11.53 20.23 11.33
C ALA A 77 12.73 19.79 10.47
N VAL A 78 12.99 18.49 10.46
CA VAL A 78 13.96 17.79 9.62
C VAL A 78 13.15 16.97 8.62
N ASP A 79 13.36 17.25 7.35
CA ASP A 79 12.52 16.78 6.26
C ASP A 79 13.19 15.65 5.47
N PHE A 80 12.40 14.71 4.99
CA PHE A 80 12.75 13.95 3.79
C PHE A 80 12.43 14.86 2.60
N SER A 81 13.38 15.11 1.69
CA SER A 81 13.00 15.70 0.40
C SER A 81 12.01 14.82 -0.35
#